data_AF-A0A2V9W3T9-F1
#
_entry.id   AF-A0A2V9W3T9-F1
#
_cell.length_a   1.000
_cell.length_b   1.000
_cell.length_c   1.000
_cell.angle_alpha   90.00
_cell.angle_beta   90.00
_cell.angle_gamma   90.00
#
_symmetry.space_group_name_H-M   'P 1'
#
loop_
_entity.id
_entity.type
_entity.pdbx_description
1 polymer ?
#
loop_
_entity_poly.entity_id
_entity_poly.type
_entity_poly.pdbx_seq_one_letter_code
_entity_poly.pdbx_strand_id
1 'polypeptide(L)'
;MPVAPADRCATRREPHFNHRILVAKSESSVVAFEIMYLPSTGMPQGHFASFQAAAEELGLIIVVRNTNPRSKPWIEKGYPPKPMTIKCHTSKKTGKVTAVDSAEIAQCRAAGFYVIDPDTVARRKPQEVLPGRFPFNTPEMNEAGQVIDAAKRKALVGDYDLTGVIDPEAPGSNVVLITSNGVRMSNLVSPDVEKARMAVNRRLDQPRIMHGAHDQFGDFPESGAAAFFPNGLVWELKDGQSIREFYDLIKRQPITGSYPNRQN
;
A
#
# COMPACT_ATOMS: atom_id res chain seq x y z
N MET A 1 -17.16 12.75 -75.00
CA MET A 1 -17.25 11.30 -74.69
C MET A 1 -16.03 10.91 -73.85
N PRO A 2 -16.19 9.98 -72.89
CA PRO A 2 -15.56 9.95 -71.56
C PRO A 2 -14.19 9.21 -71.57
N VAL A 3 -13.36 9.06 -70.52
CA VAL A 3 -13.56 8.44 -69.20
C VAL A 3 -12.35 8.71 -68.25
N ALA A 4 -12.64 8.93 -66.96
CA ALA A 4 -11.89 8.69 -65.70
C ALA A 4 -10.58 9.42 -65.33
N PRO A 5 -10.53 9.99 -64.10
CA PRO A 5 -9.36 9.94 -63.23
C PRO A 5 -9.42 8.70 -62.30
N ALA A 6 -8.26 8.08 -62.06
CA ALA A 6 -8.12 6.91 -61.20
C ALA A 6 -8.00 7.31 -59.72
N ASP A 7 -9.01 6.94 -58.93
CA ASP A 7 -8.94 6.79 -57.48
C ASP A 7 -7.90 5.73 -57.09
N ARG A 8 -6.97 6.07 -56.20
CA ARG A 8 -6.38 5.11 -55.26
C ARG A 8 -6.26 5.72 -53.87
N CYS A 9 -7.35 5.55 -53.14
CA CYS A 9 -7.42 5.53 -51.69
C CYS A 9 -6.46 4.47 -51.13
N ALA A 10 -5.45 4.91 -50.37
CA ALA A 10 -4.62 4.01 -49.55
C ALA A 10 -5.15 4.07 -48.12
N THR A 11 -6.03 3.14 -47.79
CA THR A 11 -6.53 2.90 -46.43
C THR A 11 -5.39 2.44 -45.53
N ARG A 12 -4.98 3.25 -44.55
CA ARG A 12 -4.28 2.78 -43.35
C ARG A 12 -5.24 1.88 -42.58
N ARG A 13 -4.85 0.61 -42.38
CA ARG A 13 -5.51 -0.28 -41.43
C ARG A 13 -5.12 0.17 -40.02
N GLU A 14 -6.06 0.74 -39.30
CA GLU A 14 -5.96 0.86 -37.84
C GLU A 14 -6.23 -0.50 -37.18
N PRO A 15 -5.55 -0.83 -36.07
CA PRO A 15 -5.84 -2.03 -35.32
C PRO A 15 -7.22 -1.92 -34.65
N HIS A 16 -8.11 -2.85 -34.97
CA HIS A 16 -9.41 -3.00 -34.35
C HIS A 16 -9.28 -3.29 -32.85
N PHE A 17 -9.46 -2.27 -32.01
CA PHE A 17 -9.79 -2.42 -30.59
C PHE A 17 -11.30 -2.64 -30.47
N ASN A 18 -11.70 -3.86 -30.10
CA ASN A 18 -13.11 -4.24 -30.04
C ASN A 18 -13.68 -3.86 -28.66
N HIS A 19 -13.94 -2.56 -28.43
CA HIS A 19 -14.77 -2.12 -27.31
C HIS A 19 -16.25 -2.17 -27.72
N ARG A 20 -16.95 -3.23 -27.33
CA ARG A 20 -18.42 -3.21 -27.31
C ARG A 20 -18.86 -2.34 -26.13
N ILE A 21 -19.03 -1.04 -26.40
CA ILE A 21 -19.76 -0.12 -25.54
C ILE A 21 -21.25 -0.29 -25.86
N LEU A 22 -22.01 -0.85 -24.92
CA LEU A 22 -23.47 -0.71 -24.93
C LEU A 22 -23.81 0.61 -24.23
N VAL A 23 -24.00 1.68 -25.00
CA VAL A 23 -24.61 2.91 -24.48
C VAL A 23 -26.12 2.72 -24.49
N ALA A 24 -26.69 2.34 -23.34
CA ALA A 24 -28.12 2.52 -23.09
C ALA A 24 -28.34 3.96 -22.62
N LYS A 25 -29.19 4.69 -23.35
CA LYS A 25 -29.70 6.00 -22.93
C LYS A 25 -30.71 5.83 -21.80
N SER A 26 -30.72 6.85 -20.94
CA SER A 26 -31.78 7.32 -20.04
C SER A 26 -31.87 6.77 -18.61
N GLU A 27 -31.94 7.76 -17.72
CA GLU A 27 -32.46 7.79 -16.35
C GLU A 27 -31.56 7.25 -15.22
N SER A 28 -31.10 8.21 -14.42
CA SER A 28 -30.76 8.15 -12.99
C SER A 28 -30.69 6.75 -12.38
N SER A 29 -29.66 6.00 -12.75
CA SER A 29 -29.22 4.84 -12.00
C SER A 29 -27.94 5.27 -11.29
N VAL A 30 -28.04 5.39 -9.97
CA VAL A 30 -26.85 5.34 -9.12
C VAL A 30 -26.29 3.94 -9.39
N VAL A 31 -25.30 3.86 -10.28
CA VAL A 31 -24.59 2.61 -10.54
C VAL A 31 -23.89 2.30 -9.24
N ALA A 32 -24.48 1.42 -8.43
CA ALA A 32 -23.77 0.77 -7.36
C ALA A 32 -22.63 0.01 -8.05
N PHE A 33 -21.47 0.66 -8.17
CA PHE A 33 -20.24 -0.03 -8.52
C PHE A 33 -20.10 -1.10 -7.46
N GLU A 34 -20.31 -2.35 -7.87
CA GLU A 34 -19.97 -3.50 -7.05
C GLU A 34 -18.52 -3.27 -6.63
N ILE A 35 -18.31 -3.04 -5.33
CA ILE A 35 -16.97 -2.86 -4.77
C ILE A 35 -16.24 -4.16 -5.10
N MET A 36 -15.40 -4.13 -6.13
CA MET A 36 -14.58 -5.25 -6.53
C MET A 36 -13.47 -5.39 -5.48
N TYR A 37 -13.82 -6.00 -4.36
CA TYR A 37 -12.89 -6.29 -3.29
C TYR A 37 -11.85 -7.28 -3.80
N LEU A 38 -10.58 -6.92 -3.66
CA LEU A 38 -9.44 -7.78 -4.02
C LEU A 38 -8.85 -8.43 -2.76
N PRO A 39 -9.13 -9.73 -2.47
CA PRO A 39 -8.61 -10.40 -1.28
C PRO A 39 -7.07 -10.50 -1.25
N SER A 40 -6.44 -10.48 -2.42
CA SER A 40 -4.98 -10.51 -2.61
C SER A 40 -4.26 -9.34 -1.95
N THR A 41 -4.94 -8.20 -1.74
CA THR A 41 -4.38 -7.03 -1.07
C THR A 41 -4.03 -7.26 0.40
N GLY A 42 -4.58 -8.30 1.02
CA GLY A 42 -4.42 -8.56 2.45
C GLY A 42 -5.13 -7.54 3.35
N MET A 43 -5.92 -6.63 2.79
CA MET A 43 -6.69 -5.63 3.52
C MET A 43 -8.10 -6.17 3.87
N PRO A 44 -8.68 -5.80 5.02
CA PRO A 44 -10.12 -5.99 5.27
C PRO A 44 -10.96 -5.23 4.25
N GLN A 45 -12.15 -5.75 3.93
CA GLN A 45 -13.03 -5.18 2.91
C GLN A 45 -13.43 -3.73 3.21
N GLY A 46 -13.72 -3.40 4.48
CA GLY A 46 -14.03 -2.03 4.88
C GLY A 46 -12.87 -1.07 4.66
N HIS A 47 -11.63 -1.51 4.89
CA HIS A 47 -10.44 -0.69 4.66
C HIS A 47 -10.19 -0.50 3.16
N PHE A 48 -10.39 -1.54 2.37
CA PHE A 48 -10.33 -1.47 0.91
C PHE A 48 -11.31 -0.43 0.34
N ALA A 49 -12.56 -0.44 0.81
CA ALA A 49 -13.56 0.55 0.43
C ALA A 49 -13.15 1.98 0.83
N SER A 50 -12.48 2.15 1.97
CA SER A 50 -11.95 3.46 2.39
C SER A 50 -10.89 4.02 1.42
N PHE A 51 -10.11 3.17 0.74
CA PHE A 51 -9.20 3.60 -0.31
C PHE A 51 -9.94 4.04 -1.57
N GLN A 52 -10.96 3.30 -2.01
CA GLN A 52 -11.80 3.70 -3.15
C GLN A 52 -12.47 5.05 -2.89
N ALA A 53 -13.11 5.21 -1.73
CA ALA A 53 -13.78 6.45 -1.35
C ALA A 53 -12.82 7.65 -1.25
N ALA A 54 -11.58 7.43 -0.81
CA ALA A 54 -10.57 8.47 -0.76
C ALA A 54 -10.05 8.85 -2.17
N ALA A 55 -9.87 7.87 -3.06
CA ALA A 55 -9.46 8.13 -4.45
C ALA A 55 -10.52 8.95 -5.19
N GLU A 56 -11.80 8.58 -5.03
CA GLU A 56 -12.94 9.31 -5.59
C GLU A 56 -13.05 10.73 -5.02
N GLU A 57 -13.00 10.89 -3.69
CA GLU A 57 -13.09 12.21 -3.04
C GLU A 57 -12.00 13.17 -3.52
N LEU A 58 -10.76 12.68 -3.65
CA LEU A 58 -9.61 13.52 -3.93
C LEU A 58 -9.38 13.74 -5.43
N GLY A 59 -10.02 12.95 -6.30
CA GLY A 59 -9.69 12.94 -7.72
C GLY A 59 -8.29 12.39 -8.00
N LEU A 60 -7.73 11.55 -7.12
CA LEU A 60 -6.36 11.02 -7.22
C LEU A 60 -6.35 9.50 -7.39
N ILE A 61 -5.35 8.99 -8.12
CA ILE A 61 -5.05 7.56 -8.10
C ILE A 61 -4.20 7.27 -6.85
N ILE A 62 -4.68 6.36 -6.00
CA ILE A 62 -3.96 5.92 -4.80
C ILE A 62 -3.45 4.51 -5.05
N VAL A 63 -2.14 4.32 -4.99
CA VAL A 63 -1.50 3.01 -5.14
C VAL A 63 -0.98 2.56 -3.79
N VAL A 64 -1.39 1.39 -3.32
CA VAL A 64 -0.97 0.82 -2.03
C VAL A 64 -0.40 -0.58 -2.23
N ARG A 65 0.67 -0.90 -1.53
CA ARG A 65 1.28 -2.22 -1.57
C ARG A 65 0.37 -3.26 -0.92
N ASN A 66 0.41 -4.49 -1.42
CA ASN A 66 -0.26 -5.59 -0.77
C ASN A 66 0.33 -5.81 0.64
N THR A 67 -0.54 -5.83 1.65
CA THR A 67 -0.16 -6.18 3.02
C THR A 67 -0.06 -7.71 3.12
N ASN A 68 0.77 -8.21 4.03
CA ASN A 68 0.82 -9.64 4.33
C ASN A 68 -0.60 -10.16 4.64
N PRO A 69 -1.17 -11.08 3.84
CA PRO A 69 -2.56 -11.53 3.99
C PRO A 69 -2.84 -12.20 5.35
N ARG A 70 -1.81 -12.73 6.01
CA ARG A 70 -1.93 -13.29 7.38
C ARG A 70 -2.21 -12.22 8.43
N SER A 71 -1.97 -10.95 8.12
CA SER A 71 -2.25 -9.80 8.99
C SER A 71 -3.74 -9.47 9.04
N LYS A 72 -4.49 -9.74 7.96
CA LYS A 72 -5.91 -9.39 7.81
C LYS A 72 -6.77 -9.71 9.05
N PRO A 73 -6.81 -10.95 9.58
CA PRO A 73 -7.66 -11.27 10.74
C PRO A 73 -7.26 -10.49 12.01
N TRP A 74 -6.01 -10.07 12.13
CA TRP A 74 -5.54 -9.28 13.26
C TRP A 74 -5.88 -7.80 13.09
N ILE A 75 -5.79 -7.30 11.85
CA ILE A 75 -6.25 -5.96 11.50
C ILE A 75 -7.75 -5.83 11.81
N GLU A 76 -8.57 -6.81 11.42
CA GLU A 76 -10.01 -6.85 11.73
C GLU A 76 -10.30 -6.88 13.23
N LYS A 77 -9.40 -7.45 14.04
CA LYS A 77 -9.46 -7.44 15.52
C LYS A 77 -8.88 -6.16 16.15
N GLY A 78 -8.57 -5.14 15.36
CA GLY A 78 -8.03 -3.87 15.82
C GLY A 78 -6.62 -3.97 16.41
N TYR A 79 -5.76 -4.85 15.85
CA TYR A 79 -4.34 -4.88 16.23
C TYR A 79 -3.62 -3.63 15.71
N PRO A 80 -2.76 -2.98 16.52
CA PRO A 80 -2.03 -1.78 16.15
C PRO A 80 -1.10 -2.01 14.95
N PRO A 81 -1.03 -1.07 13.99
CA PRO A 81 -0.04 -1.13 12.93
C PRO A 81 1.36 -0.88 13.49
N LYS A 82 2.36 -1.30 12.71
CA LYS A 82 3.76 -1.02 12.96
C LYS A 82 4.04 0.49 12.84
N PRO A 83 4.63 1.15 13.85
CA PRO A 83 5.02 2.55 13.73
C PRO A 83 6.31 2.69 12.90
N MET A 84 6.56 3.90 12.39
CA MET A 84 7.77 4.22 11.62
C MET A 84 9.09 4.04 12.39
N THR A 85 9.04 4.03 13.72
CA THR A 85 10.21 3.96 14.61
C THR A 85 10.91 2.60 14.58
N ILE A 86 10.26 1.56 14.03
CA ILE A 86 10.82 0.20 13.92
C ILE A 86 10.74 -0.30 12.48
N LYS A 87 11.73 -1.10 12.06
CA LYS A 87 11.89 -1.51 10.65
C LYS A 87 11.59 -2.98 10.38
N CYS A 88 11.49 -3.81 11.42
CA CYS A 88 11.17 -5.23 11.30
C CYS A 88 9.89 -5.50 10.49
N HIS A 89 9.84 -6.67 9.88
CA HIS A 89 8.77 -7.08 8.98
C HIS A 89 7.73 -7.96 9.69
N THR A 90 6.57 -8.12 9.04
CA THR A 90 5.60 -9.12 9.49
C THR A 90 6.06 -10.53 9.13
N SER A 91 5.91 -11.48 10.04
CA SER A 91 6.16 -12.89 9.80
C SER A 91 5.22 -13.48 8.75
N LYS A 92 5.77 -14.25 7.81
CA LYS A 92 4.99 -15.01 6.80
C LYS A 92 4.10 -16.08 7.43
N LYS A 93 4.41 -16.51 8.66
CA LYS A 93 3.65 -17.51 9.40
C LYS A 93 2.48 -16.89 10.15
N THR A 94 2.73 -15.82 10.90
CA THR A 94 1.76 -15.28 11.86
C THR A 94 1.02 -14.03 11.37
N GLY A 95 1.60 -13.27 10.43
CA GLY A 95 1.09 -11.97 10.02
C GLY A 95 1.32 -10.84 11.04
N LYS A 96 2.12 -11.08 12.07
CA LYS A 96 2.48 -10.10 13.11
C LYS A 96 3.91 -9.65 12.92
N VAL A 97 4.22 -8.45 13.39
CA VAL A 97 5.58 -7.90 13.34
C VAL A 97 6.49 -8.71 14.24
N THR A 98 7.60 -9.20 13.68
CA THR A 98 8.51 -10.12 14.34
C THR A 98 9.94 -9.71 14.03
N ALA A 99 10.70 -9.39 15.07
CA ALA A 99 12.11 -9.11 15.01
C ALA A 99 12.90 -10.42 14.90
N VAL A 100 13.74 -10.58 13.88
CA VAL A 100 14.42 -11.85 13.57
C VAL A 100 15.88 -11.90 14.01
N ASP A 101 16.47 -10.75 14.34
CA ASP A 101 17.85 -10.64 14.81
C ASP A 101 18.01 -9.71 16.02
N SER A 102 19.21 -9.69 16.60
CA SER A 102 19.51 -8.90 17.80
C SER A 102 19.43 -7.39 17.57
N ALA A 103 19.68 -6.91 16.35
CA ALA A 103 19.61 -5.49 16.02
C ALA A 103 18.16 -5.01 15.94
N GLU A 104 17.28 -5.76 15.30
CA GLU A 104 15.85 -5.48 15.27
C GLU A 104 15.21 -5.55 16.66
N ILE A 105 15.61 -6.54 17.47
CA ILE A 105 15.16 -6.66 18.87
C ILE A 105 15.58 -5.42 19.66
N ALA A 106 16.84 -5.00 19.54
CA ALA A 106 17.35 -3.80 20.21
C ALA A 106 16.58 -2.54 19.77
N GLN A 107 16.31 -2.39 18.47
CA GLN A 107 15.53 -1.27 17.94
C GLN A 107 14.10 -1.24 18.50
N CYS A 108 13.41 -2.38 18.53
CA CYS A 108 12.04 -2.47 19.06
C CYS A 108 11.98 -2.09 20.55
N ARG A 109 12.95 -2.57 21.33
CA ARG A 109 13.07 -2.27 22.76
C ARG A 109 13.40 -0.80 23.01
N ALA A 110 14.31 -0.22 22.23
CA ALA A 110 14.64 1.20 22.30
C ALA A 110 13.44 2.09 21.94
N ALA A 111 12.60 1.64 21.00
CA ALA A 111 11.33 2.29 20.66
C ALA A 111 10.21 2.08 21.71
N GLY A 112 10.48 1.37 22.81
CA GLY A 112 9.56 1.22 23.93
C GLY A 112 8.67 -0.02 23.87
N PHE A 113 8.79 -0.85 22.84
CA PHE A 113 8.02 -2.09 22.67
C PHE A 113 8.60 -3.26 23.46
N TYR A 114 7.75 -4.23 23.75
CA TYR A 114 8.17 -5.52 24.30
C TYR A 114 8.38 -6.50 23.15
N VAL A 115 9.36 -7.39 23.30
CA VAL A 115 9.63 -8.45 22.33
C VAL A 115 9.55 -9.79 23.04
N ILE A 116 8.85 -10.77 22.45
CA ILE A 116 8.80 -12.13 22.97
C ILE A 116 10.20 -12.77 22.82
N ASP A 117 10.85 -13.09 23.93
CA ASP A 117 12.12 -13.79 23.94
C ASP A 117 11.95 -15.29 23.62
N PRO A 118 13.03 -16.05 23.34
CA PRO A 118 12.97 -17.49 23.07
C PRO A 118 12.31 -18.32 24.19
N ASP A 119 12.34 -17.83 25.43
CA ASP A 119 11.67 -18.43 26.58
C ASP A 119 10.18 -18.06 26.69
N THR A 120 9.61 -17.47 25.63
CA THR A 120 8.20 -17.05 25.48
C THR A 120 7.77 -15.90 26.39
N VAL A 121 8.71 -15.22 27.04
CA VAL A 121 8.42 -14.07 27.89
C VAL A 121 8.65 -12.77 27.11
N ALA A 122 7.65 -11.89 27.11
CA ALA A 122 7.77 -10.58 26.49
C ALA A 122 8.59 -9.63 27.38
N ARG A 123 9.74 -9.15 26.87
CA ARG A 123 10.63 -8.24 27.60
C ARG A 123 11.00 -7.00 26.80
N ARG A 124 11.05 -5.86 27.48
CA ARG A 124 11.61 -4.61 26.97
C ARG A 124 13.07 -4.42 27.37
N LYS A 125 13.43 -4.90 28.56
CA LYS A 125 14.79 -4.98 29.11
C LYS A 125 14.93 -6.28 29.88
N PRO A 126 16.14 -6.77 30.21
CA PRO A 126 16.32 -8.06 30.88
C PRO A 126 15.48 -8.20 32.17
N GLN A 127 15.34 -7.13 32.95
CA GLN A 127 14.56 -7.10 34.19
C GLN A 127 13.14 -6.52 34.02
N GLU A 128 12.76 -6.14 32.79
CA GLU A 128 11.49 -5.48 32.51
C GLU A 128 10.61 -6.39 31.64
N VAL A 129 9.84 -7.23 32.34
CA VAL A 129 8.88 -8.18 31.77
C VAL A 129 7.51 -7.52 31.65
N LEU A 130 6.80 -7.77 30.55
CA LEU A 130 5.42 -7.31 30.40
C LEU A 130 4.55 -8.03 31.44
N PRO A 131 3.93 -7.31 32.39
CA PRO A 131 3.16 -7.96 33.45
C PRO A 131 1.90 -8.63 32.89
N GLY A 132 1.58 -9.79 33.46
CA GLY A 132 0.49 -10.65 33.03
C GLY A 132 0.88 -11.50 31.82
N ARG A 133 0.36 -12.72 31.78
CA ARG A 133 0.59 -13.67 30.70
C ARG A 133 0.04 -13.11 29.37
N PHE A 134 0.90 -12.52 28.53
CA PHE A 134 0.56 -12.13 27.16
C PHE A 134 0.23 -13.40 26.38
N PRO A 135 -0.99 -13.51 25.82
CA PRO A 135 -1.87 -14.64 26.05
C PRO A 135 -1.18 -15.97 25.86
N PHE A 136 -1.11 -16.73 26.94
CA PHE A 136 -0.67 -18.11 26.93
C PHE A 136 -1.89 -18.98 26.57
N ASN A 137 -1.68 -19.95 25.66
CA ASN A 137 -2.65 -21.02 25.32
C ASN A 137 -3.97 -20.62 24.64
N THR A 138 -3.93 -19.65 23.73
CA THR A 138 -5.03 -19.31 22.81
C THR A 138 -4.52 -19.35 21.36
N PRO A 139 -5.39 -19.28 20.32
CA PRO A 139 -4.98 -19.28 18.90
C PRO A 139 -4.08 -18.11 18.46
N GLU A 140 -3.68 -17.24 19.39
CA GLU A 140 -2.70 -16.19 19.17
C GLU A 140 -1.32 -16.84 19.06
N MET A 141 -0.86 -17.06 17.83
CA MET A 141 0.52 -17.49 17.60
C MET A 141 1.48 -16.51 18.27
N ASN A 142 2.30 -17.02 19.19
CA ASN A 142 3.34 -16.28 19.91
C ASN A 142 4.68 -16.87 19.49
N GLU A 143 5.29 -16.28 18.47
CA GLU A 143 6.65 -16.64 18.08
C GLU A 143 7.66 -15.76 18.81
N ALA A 144 8.84 -16.31 19.08
CA ALA A 144 9.97 -15.51 19.52
C ALA A 144 10.25 -14.41 18.49
N GLY A 145 10.60 -13.22 18.97
CA GLY A 145 10.77 -12.02 18.17
C GLY A 145 9.51 -11.19 17.98
N GLN A 146 8.32 -11.72 18.29
CA GLN A 146 7.08 -10.97 18.08
C GLN A 146 7.04 -9.69 18.93
N VAL A 147 6.67 -8.58 18.30
CA VAL A 147 6.69 -7.25 18.91
C VAL A 147 5.32 -6.88 19.46
N ILE A 148 5.28 -6.44 20.72
CA ILE A 148 4.08 -6.21 21.52
C ILE A 148 3.97 -4.74 21.93
N ASP A 149 2.80 -4.16 21.65
CA ASP A 149 2.36 -2.90 22.22
C ASP A 149 1.80 -3.15 23.64
N ALA A 150 2.51 -2.62 24.64
CA ALA A 150 2.15 -2.81 26.04
C ALA A 150 0.85 -2.10 26.44
N ALA A 151 0.56 -0.94 25.86
CA ALA A 151 -0.62 -0.16 26.18
C ALA A 151 -1.88 -0.84 25.66
N LYS A 152 -1.83 -1.34 24.42
CA LYS A 152 -2.94 -2.07 23.79
C LYS A 152 -2.99 -3.55 24.17
N ARG A 153 -1.92 -4.06 24.79
CA ARG A 153 -1.72 -5.50 25.06
C ARG A 153 -2.01 -6.34 23.81
N LYS A 154 -1.48 -5.92 22.67
CA LYS A 154 -1.60 -6.62 21.38
C LYS A 154 -0.25 -6.65 20.66
N ALA A 155 -0.06 -7.65 19.81
CA ALA A 155 1.06 -7.64 18.88
C ALA A 155 0.89 -6.51 17.85
N LEU A 156 2.00 -6.02 17.31
CA LEU A 156 1.95 -5.13 16.15
C LEU A 156 1.68 -5.95 14.87
N VAL A 157 1.00 -5.35 13.90
CA VAL A 157 0.74 -5.91 12.56
C VAL A 157 1.22 -4.94 11.49
N GLY A 158 1.21 -5.36 10.22
CA GLY A 158 1.59 -4.48 9.11
C GLY A 158 0.73 -3.21 9.02
N ASP A 159 1.38 -2.12 8.63
CA ASP A 159 0.77 -0.88 8.15
C ASP A 159 0.38 -0.97 6.65
N TYR A 160 -0.27 0.09 6.17
CA TYR A 160 -0.59 0.27 4.76
C TYR A 160 0.41 1.20 4.11
N ASP A 161 1.25 0.61 3.28
CA ASP A 161 2.34 1.30 2.65
C ASP A 161 1.91 1.82 1.29
N LEU A 162 1.83 3.15 1.16
CA LEU A 162 1.56 3.77 -0.13
C LEU A 162 2.73 3.50 -1.09
N THR A 163 2.43 3.00 -2.28
CA THR A 163 3.38 2.99 -3.38
C THR A 163 3.40 4.36 -4.03
N GLY A 164 2.25 4.98 -4.30
CA GLY A 164 2.19 6.28 -4.97
C GLY A 164 0.84 6.95 -4.80
N VAL A 165 0.84 8.28 -4.97
CA VAL A 165 -0.37 9.09 -5.07
C VAL A 165 -0.20 10.00 -6.29
N ILE A 166 -1.13 9.89 -7.23
CA ILE A 166 -0.93 10.34 -8.61
C ILE A 166 -2.13 11.17 -9.03
N ASP A 167 -1.87 12.37 -9.54
CA ASP A 167 -2.87 13.19 -10.22
C ASP A 167 -3.10 12.64 -11.64
N PRO A 168 -4.32 12.18 -12.00
CA PRO A 168 -4.61 11.70 -13.35
C PRO A 168 -4.37 12.74 -14.46
N GLU A 169 -4.46 14.03 -14.14
CA GLU A 169 -4.22 15.13 -15.08
C GLU A 169 -2.72 15.45 -15.23
N ALA A 170 -1.90 14.99 -14.29
CA ALA A 170 -0.45 15.17 -14.29
C ALA A 170 0.29 13.90 -13.85
N PRO A 171 0.09 12.75 -14.52
CA PRO A 171 0.51 11.44 -14.01
C PRO A 171 2.04 11.28 -13.87
N GLY A 172 2.80 11.98 -14.71
CA GLY A 172 4.26 12.04 -14.66
C GLY A 172 4.82 12.94 -13.55
N SER A 173 3.99 13.74 -12.86
CA SER A 173 4.43 14.66 -11.81
C SER A 173 4.78 13.91 -10.52
N ASN A 174 6.03 14.02 -10.07
CA ASN A 174 6.51 13.38 -8.84
C ASN A 174 7.27 14.39 -7.97
N VAL A 175 6.55 15.39 -7.45
CA VAL A 175 7.12 16.50 -6.66
C VAL A 175 7.15 16.14 -5.18
N VAL A 176 8.31 16.29 -4.54
CA VAL A 176 8.46 16.05 -3.10
C VAL A 176 9.45 17.01 -2.43
N LEU A 177 9.22 17.29 -1.14
CA LEU A 177 10.14 18.03 -0.30
C LEU A 177 11.27 17.11 0.20
N ILE A 178 12.50 17.35 -0.25
CA ILE A 178 13.69 16.53 0.11
C ILE A 178 14.41 17.08 1.35
N THR A 179 14.40 18.40 1.52
CA THR A 179 15.12 19.10 2.60
C THR A 179 14.22 20.17 3.20
N SER A 180 14.18 20.24 4.53
CA SER A 180 13.54 21.33 5.26
C SER A 180 14.52 21.90 6.28
N ASN A 181 14.71 23.21 6.30
CA ASN A 181 15.66 23.91 7.19
C ASN A 181 17.08 23.30 7.15
N GLY A 182 17.55 22.90 5.97
CA GLY A 182 18.89 22.30 5.78
C GLY A 182 19.00 20.83 6.22
N VAL A 183 17.94 20.22 6.76
CA VAL A 183 17.92 18.82 7.17
C VAL A 183 17.22 17.97 6.11
N ARG A 184 17.89 16.92 5.65
CA ARG A 184 17.30 15.93 4.74
C ARG A 184 16.17 15.19 5.45
N MET A 185 14.99 15.18 4.85
CA MET A 185 13.81 14.53 5.45
C MET A 185 13.92 13.01 5.30
N SER A 186 13.66 12.27 6.37
CA SER A 186 13.61 10.81 6.37
C SER A 186 12.28 10.25 5.85
N ASN A 187 11.23 11.08 5.83
CA ASN A 187 9.92 10.77 5.27
C ASN A 187 9.63 11.79 4.16
N LEU A 188 9.73 11.35 2.91
CA LEU A 188 9.47 12.20 1.76
C LEU A 188 7.97 12.18 1.47
N VAL A 189 7.27 13.26 1.84
CA VAL A 189 5.81 13.38 1.73
C VAL A 189 5.49 14.55 0.82
N SER A 190 4.76 14.30 -0.27
CA SER A 190 4.18 15.37 -1.08
C SER A 190 2.84 15.83 -0.47
N PRO A 191 2.35 17.03 -0.78
CA PRO A 191 1.04 17.48 -0.33
C PRO A 191 -0.08 16.49 -0.65
N ASP A 192 -0.03 15.84 -1.82
CA ASP A 192 -1.06 14.88 -2.23
C ASP A 192 -0.96 13.55 -1.48
N VAL A 193 0.27 13.09 -1.19
CA VAL A 193 0.48 11.94 -0.29
C VAL A 193 -0.10 12.22 1.09
N GLU A 194 0.10 13.43 1.63
CA GLU A 194 -0.46 13.79 2.93
C GLU A 194 -1.99 13.88 2.90
N LYS A 195 -2.58 14.48 1.85
CA LYS A 195 -4.04 14.50 1.66
C LYS A 195 -4.62 13.08 1.60
N ALA A 196 -4.04 12.20 0.79
CA ALA A 196 -4.49 10.82 0.67
C ALA A 196 -4.35 10.07 2.00
N ARG A 197 -3.23 10.22 2.69
CA ARG A 197 -2.98 9.64 4.01
C ARG A 197 -4.05 10.08 5.02
N MET A 198 -4.36 11.38 5.09
CA MET A 198 -5.39 11.91 5.98
C MET A 198 -6.80 11.42 5.60
N ALA A 199 -7.14 11.45 4.31
CA ALA A 199 -8.44 11.05 3.80
C ALA A 199 -8.72 9.56 4.01
N VAL A 200 -7.71 8.70 3.88
CA VAL A 200 -7.88 7.26 4.16
C VAL A 200 -7.88 7.01 5.67
N ASN A 201 -6.88 7.48 6.42
CA ASN A 201 -6.75 7.17 7.86
C ASN A 201 -7.96 7.60 8.68
N ARG A 202 -8.66 8.70 8.33
CA ARG A 202 -9.88 9.12 9.03
C ARG A 202 -11.08 8.17 8.83
N ARG A 203 -10.98 7.24 7.87
CA ARG A 203 -12.00 6.22 7.53
C ARG A 203 -11.61 4.81 7.96
N LEU A 204 -10.45 4.65 8.59
CA LEU A 204 -9.97 3.36 9.11
C LEU A 204 -10.35 3.21 10.58
N ASP A 205 -10.24 1.98 11.09
CA ASP A 205 -10.43 1.68 12.52
C ASP A 205 -9.42 2.41 13.44
N GLN A 206 -8.24 2.70 12.90
CA GLN A 206 -7.21 3.55 13.48
C GLN A 206 -6.25 4.00 12.36
N PRO A 207 -5.39 5.02 12.57
CA PRO A 207 -4.38 5.35 11.57
C PRO A 207 -3.52 4.14 11.24
N ARG A 208 -3.42 3.77 9.96
CA ARG A 208 -2.62 2.63 9.45
C ARG A 208 -1.70 2.97 8.29
N ILE A 209 -1.88 4.11 7.62
CA ILE A 209 -0.86 4.65 6.71
C ILE A 209 0.09 5.50 7.55
N MET A 210 1.26 4.95 7.84
CA MET A 210 2.19 5.51 8.83
C MET A 210 3.27 6.40 8.20
N HIS A 211 3.56 6.24 6.91
CA HIS A 211 4.61 6.96 6.21
C HIS A 211 4.19 7.41 4.80
N GLY A 212 5.07 8.17 4.13
CA GLY A 212 4.88 8.64 2.76
C GLY A 212 4.98 7.53 1.71
N ALA A 213 4.82 7.91 0.44
CA ALA A 213 4.80 6.98 -0.68
C ALA A 213 6.19 6.44 -1.06
N HIS A 214 6.25 5.20 -1.56
CA HIS A 214 7.49 4.49 -1.88
C HIS A 214 8.02 4.73 -3.32
N ASP A 215 7.19 5.25 -4.24
CA ASP A 215 7.50 5.44 -5.66
C ASP A 215 8.64 6.41 -5.95
N GLN A 216 9.09 7.14 -4.94
CA GLN A 216 10.22 8.06 -5.01
C GLN A 216 11.57 7.36 -4.94
N PHE A 217 11.63 6.10 -4.45
CA PHE A 217 12.86 5.42 -4.10
C PHE A 217 13.31 4.32 -5.07
N GLY A 218 12.61 4.15 -6.20
CA GLY A 218 13.09 3.32 -7.31
C GLY A 218 12.87 1.80 -7.18
N ASP A 219 12.52 1.28 -6.00
CA ASP A 219 12.24 -0.14 -5.79
C ASP A 219 10.74 -0.44 -5.71
N PHE A 220 10.26 -1.33 -6.58
CA PHE A 220 8.90 -1.85 -6.51
C PHE A 220 8.84 -3.13 -5.65
N PRO A 221 7.80 -3.30 -4.83
CA PRO A 221 7.63 -4.52 -4.04
C PRO A 221 7.36 -5.73 -4.96
N GLU A 222 7.90 -6.88 -4.60
CA GLU A 222 7.59 -8.14 -5.28
C GLU A 222 6.16 -8.62 -5.00
N SER A 223 5.58 -8.22 -3.86
CA SER A 223 4.27 -8.70 -3.37
C SER A 223 3.05 -8.16 -4.11
N GLY A 224 3.24 -7.28 -5.09
CA GLY A 224 2.17 -6.59 -5.78
C GLY A 224 1.56 -5.41 -5.00
N ALA A 225 0.57 -4.79 -5.61
CA ALA A 225 -0.14 -3.60 -5.14
C ALA A 225 -1.57 -3.54 -5.72
N ALA A 226 -2.37 -2.59 -5.24
CA ALA A 226 -3.63 -2.20 -5.85
C ALA A 226 -3.62 -0.70 -6.16
N ALA A 227 -4.07 -0.33 -7.36
CA ALA A 227 -4.27 1.06 -7.77
C ALA A 227 -5.77 1.38 -7.75
N PHE A 228 -6.16 2.33 -6.91
CA PHE A 228 -7.53 2.81 -6.73
C PHE A 228 -7.71 4.09 -7.55
N PHE A 229 -8.61 4.07 -8.52
CA PHE A 229 -8.85 5.20 -9.41
C PHE A 229 -10.04 6.07 -8.94
N PRO A 230 -10.05 7.36 -9.30
CA PRO A 230 -11.15 8.26 -8.92
C PRO A 230 -12.53 7.87 -9.43
N ASN A 231 -12.60 7.10 -10.53
CA ASN A 231 -13.85 6.65 -11.12
C ASN A 231 -14.38 5.33 -10.51
N GLY A 232 -13.82 4.90 -9.37
CA GLY A 232 -14.19 3.66 -8.69
C GLY A 232 -13.50 2.39 -9.22
N LEU A 233 -12.80 2.46 -10.35
CA LEU A 233 -12.01 1.34 -10.87
C LEU A 233 -10.89 0.98 -9.89
N VAL A 234 -10.63 -0.32 -9.73
CA VAL A 234 -9.44 -0.82 -9.03
C VAL A 234 -8.66 -1.72 -9.96
N TRP A 235 -7.36 -1.47 -10.07
CA TRP A 235 -6.45 -2.31 -10.84
C TRP A 235 -5.55 -3.11 -9.91
N GLU A 236 -5.63 -4.44 -10.01
CA GLU A 236 -4.70 -5.35 -9.34
C GLU A 236 -3.35 -5.36 -10.07
N LEU A 237 -2.29 -4.97 -9.37
CA LEU A 237 -0.90 -5.05 -9.81
C LEU A 237 -0.29 -6.27 -9.12
N LYS A 238 -0.34 -7.42 -9.77
CA LYS A 238 -0.08 -8.74 -9.16
C LYS A 238 1.32 -8.91 -8.57
N ASP A 239 2.31 -8.23 -9.13
CA ASP A 239 3.73 -8.38 -8.80
C ASP A 239 4.53 -7.11 -9.15
N GLY A 240 5.83 -7.12 -8.85
CA GLY A 240 6.73 -6.00 -9.16
C GLY A 240 6.79 -5.61 -10.65
N GLN A 241 6.57 -6.56 -11.56
CA GLN A 241 6.58 -6.31 -13.00
C GLN A 241 5.33 -5.54 -13.42
N SER A 242 4.14 -5.98 -12.99
CA SER A 242 2.89 -5.28 -13.26
C SER A 242 2.86 -3.87 -12.66
N ILE A 243 3.51 -3.65 -11.51
CA ILE A 243 3.68 -2.31 -10.94
C ILE A 243 4.56 -1.47 -11.87
N ARG A 244 5.70 -1.99 -12.34
CA ARG A 244 6.55 -1.26 -13.28
C ARG A 244 5.80 -0.89 -14.56
N GLU A 245 5.10 -1.84 -15.17
CA GLU A 245 4.31 -1.61 -16.38
C GLU A 245 3.23 -0.54 -16.17
N PHE A 246 2.58 -0.51 -15.00
CA PHE A 246 1.64 0.54 -14.64
C PHE A 246 2.32 1.92 -14.58
N TYR A 247 3.48 2.03 -13.91
CA TYR A 247 4.21 3.29 -13.79
C TYR A 247 4.78 3.78 -15.14
N ASP A 248 5.24 2.85 -15.99
CA ASP A 248 5.70 3.15 -17.35
C ASP A 248 4.54 3.64 -18.24
N LEU A 249 3.36 3.01 -18.15
CA LEU A 249 2.16 3.40 -18.90
C LEU A 249 1.77 4.85 -18.62
N ILE A 250 1.83 5.26 -17.36
CA ILE A 250 1.49 6.62 -16.93
C ILE A 250 2.68 7.60 -17.04
N LYS A 251 3.82 7.15 -17.56
CA LYS A 251 5.07 7.90 -17.73
C LYS A 251 5.59 8.54 -16.43
N ARG A 252 5.44 7.84 -15.31
CA ARG A 252 5.89 8.29 -14.01
C ARG A 252 7.31 7.79 -13.75
N GLN A 253 8.20 8.68 -13.30
CA GLN A 253 9.61 8.37 -13.02
C GLN A 253 9.96 8.60 -11.54
N PRO A 254 10.91 7.83 -10.98
CA PRO A 254 11.44 8.08 -9.64
C PRO A 254 12.40 9.27 -9.64
N ILE A 255 12.88 9.69 -8.47
CA ILE A 255 13.84 10.80 -8.32
C ILE A 255 15.13 10.56 -9.13
N THR A 256 15.50 9.30 -9.35
CA THR A 256 16.69 8.90 -10.13
C THR A 256 16.47 8.97 -11.66
N GLY A 257 15.29 9.38 -12.13
CA GLY A 257 14.95 9.51 -13.55
C GLY A 257 14.64 8.18 -14.27
N SER A 258 14.92 7.04 -13.65
CA SER A 258 14.53 5.72 -14.14
C SER A 258 14.49 4.70 -13.00
N TYR A 259 13.61 3.70 -13.14
CA TYR A 259 13.53 2.57 -12.20
C TYR A 259 14.64 1.55 -12.51
N PRO A 260 15.52 1.20 -11.56
CA PRO A 260 16.61 0.24 -11.78
C PRO A 260 16.08 -1.06 -12.39
N ASN A 261 16.64 -1.48 -13.52
CA ASN A 261 16.31 -2.78 -14.12
C ASN A 261 16.90 -3.89 -13.25
N ARG A 262 16.05 -4.61 -12.49
CA ARG A 262 16.42 -5.91 -11.91
C ARG A 262 16.27 -7.00 -12.98
N GLN A 263 17.04 -6.86 -14.06
CA GLN A 263 17.37 -7.97 -14.94
C GLN A 263 18.89 -8.12 -14.84
N ASN A 264 19.34 -8.74 -13.75
CA ASN A 264 20.63 -9.40 -13.54
C ASN A 264 20.67 -9.98 -12.13
#